data_AF-A0A8J2T5K2-F1
#
_entry.id   AF-A0A8J2T5K2-F1
#
_cell.length_a   1.000
_cell.length_b   1.000
_cell.length_c   1.000
_cell.angle_alpha   90.00
_cell.angle_beta   90.00
_cell.angle_gamma   90.00
#
_symmetry.space_group_name_H-M   'P 1'
#
loop_
_entity.id
_entity.type
_entity.pdbx_description
1 polymer ?
#
loop_
_entity_poly.entity_id
_entity_poly.type
_entity_poly.pdbx_seq_one_letter_code
_entity_poly.pdbx_strand_id
1 'polypeptide(L)'
;MSQDDIKKKVALLPPVPEGMSKSQWKKVWKKQRYAAMKDEYSLIRKEKRKKARENRRAKIKEYVDRGEEIPEEFKRQPRENTNQTDSGINIILDCAFDDLMNDKEIVSMSNQITRAYSSNKRENYFAHITVTSFNKRLKRRFDEDLKGCHYEQWKNFEFQEGDQLIVGPEIEKSQLIYLTADTDDKLDALEPGMTYIVGGIVDKNRHKLLCYNKAKELGITTKRLPIGEYINISGRKVLTTTHVIQLMLKYFDNHDWKEALEYVLPPRKLDHDASEQEENEK
;
A
#
# COMPACT_ATOMS: atom_id res chain seq x y z
N MET A 1 35.32 2.59 6.10
CA MET A 1 34.75 3.94 5.84
C MET A 1 33.63 4.17 6.83
N SER A 2 33.73 5.22 7.65
CA SER A 2 32.71 5.56 8.64
C SER A 2 31.42 6.07 7.96
N GLN A 3 30.30 6.10 8.69
CA GLN A 3 29.04 6.67 8.16
C GLN A 3 29.17 8.17 7.83
N ASP A 4 30.16 8.86 8.41
CA ASP A 4 30.44 10.27 8.14
C ASP A 4 31.26 10.48 6.87
N ASP A 5 32.10 9.51 6.48
CA ASP A 5 32.88 9.56 5.24
C ASP A 5 31.98 9.48 3.99
N ILE A 6 30.83 8.82 4.10
CA ILE A 6 29.83 8.71 3.04
C ILE A 6 28.94 9.96 2.97
N LYS A 7 28.71 10.64 4.11
CA LYS A 7 27.93 11.89 4.17
C LYS A 7 28.71 13.11 3.69
N LYS A 8 30.04 13.14 3.83
CA LYS A 8 30.90 14.29 3.47
C LYS A 8 31.69 14.13 2.16
N LYS A 9 31.04 13.67 1.10
CA LYS A 9 31.44 14.05 -0.27
C LYS A 9 30.29 14.78 -0.95
N VAL A 10 30.21 16.09 -0.69
CA VAL A 10 29.56 17.02 -1.63
C VAL A 10 30.48 17.05 -2.86
N ALA A 11 30.38 16.02 -3.69
CA ALA A 11 31.04 16.04 -4.99
C ALA A 11 30.39 17.20 -5.76
N LEU A 12 31.19 18.21 -6.09
CA LEU A 12 30.77 19.32 -6.93
C LEU A 12 30.06 18.75 -8.16
N LEU A 13 28.86 19.26 -8.47
CA LEU A 13 28.13 18.83 -9.65
C LEU A 13 29.02 19.14 -10.87
N PRO A 14 29.25 18.18 -11.79
CA PRO A 14 29.95 18.49 -13.03
C PRO A 14 29.21 19.58 -13.82
N PRO A 15 29.88 20.28 -14.75
CA PRO A 15 29.25 21.30 -15.57
C PRO A 15 28.03 20.72 -16.31
N VAL A 16 27.01 21.56 -16.49
CA VAL A 16 25.75 21.18 -17.12
C VAL A 16 25.99 20.95 -18.62
N PRO A 17 25.62 19.80 -19.18
CA PRO A 17 25.70 19.56 -20.62
C PRO A 17 24.85 20.56 -21.42
N GLU A 18 25.30 20.91 -22.61
CA GLU A 18 24.61 21.82 -23.52
C GLU A 18 23.20 21.29 -23.87
N GLY A 19 22.20 22.19 -23.89
CA GLY A 19 20.79 21.84 -24.13
C GLY A 19 20.02 21.29 -22.92
N MET A 20 20.64 21.17 -21.74
CA MET A 20 19.97 20.66 -20.53
C MET A 20 19.86 21.73 -19.44
N SER A 21 18.74 21.77 -18.71
CA SER A 21 18.63 22.64 -17.54
C SER A 21 19.46 22.11 -16.36
N LYS A 22 19.90 23.00 -15.45
CA LYS A 22 20.56 22.64 -14.19
C LYS A 22 19.78 21.59 -13.39
N SER A 23 18.45 21.68 -13.38
CA SER A 23 17.57 20.76 -12.65
C SER A 23 17.54 19.35 -13.28
N GLN A 24 17.42 19.28 -14.61
CA GLN A 24 17.48 18.02 -15.34
C GLN A 24 18.84 17.34 -15.15
N TRP A 25 19.94 18.10 -15.27
CA TRP A 25 21.28 17.55 -15.05
C TRP A 25 21.47 17.03 -13.64
N LYS A 26 21.00 17.75 -12.62
CA LYS A 26 21.03 17.29 -11.23
C LYS A 26 20.24 15.99 -11.03
N LYS A 27 19.12 15.81 -11.74
CA LYS A 27 18.33 14.56 -11.70
C LYS A 27 19.09 13.39 -12.34
N VAL A 28 19.68 13.60 -13.53
CA VAL A 28 20.47 12.59 -14.25
C VAL A 28 21.70 12.19 -13.44
N TRP A 29 22.47 13.17 -12.97
CA TRP A 29 23.66 12.95 -12.15
C TRP A 29 23.35 12.16 -10.88
N LYS A 30 22.26 12.51 -10.18
CA LYS A 30 21.81 11.77 -9.00
C LYS A 30 21.46 10.31 -9.33
N LYS A 31 20.85 10.05 -10.49
CA LYS A 31 20.53 8.70 -10.96
C LYS A 31 21.79 7.89 -11.28
N GLN A 32 22.74 8.48 -12.00
CA GLN A 32 24.03 7.85 -12.32
C GLN A 32 24.85 7.55 -11.07
N ARG A 33 24.98 8.52 -10.16
CA ARG A 33 25.67 8.32 -8.89
C ARG A 33 25.02 7.23 -8.04
N TYR A 34 23.69 7.20 -7.97
CA TYR A 34 22.99 6.14 -7.25
C TYR A 34 23.25 4.76 -7.88
N ALA A 35 23.29 4.67 -9.21
CA ALA A 35 23.61 3.43 -9.93
C ALA A 35 25.06 2.99 -9.64
N ALA A 36 26.02 3.90 -9.69
CA ALA A 36 27.44 3.60 -9.42
C ALA A 36 27.68 3.16 -7.96
N MET A 37 26.93 3.72 -7.00
CA MET A 37 27.06 3.35 -5.58
C MET A 37 26.11 2.23 -5.15
N LYS A 38 25.37 1.61 -6.09
CA LYS A 38 24.33 0.62 -5.77
C LYS A 38 24.86 -0.55 -4.95
N ASP A 39 26.03 -1.07 -5.31
CA ASP A 39 26.64 -2.23 -4.65
C ASP A 39 27.16 -1.89 -3.25
N GLU A 40 27.79 -0.71 -3.10
CA GLU A 40 28.22 -0.22 -1.79
C GLU A 40 27.03 0.00 -0.85
N TYR A 41 25.95 0.63 -1.34
CA TYR A 41 24.70 0.77 -0.58
C TYR A 41 24.09 -0.59 -0.22
N SER A 42 24.21 -1.59 -1.09
CA SER A 42 23.75 -2.96 -0.82
C SER A 42 24.53 -3.59 0.34
N LEU A 43 25.86 -3.48 0.35
CA LEU A 43 26.73 -3.97 1.43
C LEU A 43 26.41 -3.30 2.76
N ILE A 44 26.29 -1.97 2.79
CA ILE A 44 25.94 -1.21 4.00
C ILE A 44 24.57 -1.65 4.54
N ARG A 45 23.58 -1.85 3.66
CA ARG A 45 22.25 -2.35 4.05
C ARG A 45 22.33 -3.76 4.63
N LYS A 46 23.14 -4.65 4.04
CA LYS A 46 23.37 -6.01 4.52
C LYS A 46 23.98 -6.02 5.92
N GLU A 47 24.99 -5.18 6.16
CA GLU A 47 25.64 -5.04 7.47
C GLU A 47 24.68 -4.47 8.52
N LYS A 48 23.94 -3.40 8.19
CA LYS A 48 22.90 -2.85 9.08
C LYS A 48 21.85 -3.89 9.46
N ARG A 49 21.41 -4.72 8.50
CA ARG A 49 20.46 -5.82 8.76
C ARG A 49 21.06 -6.90 9.66
N LYS A 50 22.34 -7.25 9.47
CA LYS A 50 23.06 -8.21 10.33
C LYS A 50 23.12 -7.70 11.77
N LYS A 51 23.57 -6.46 11.98
CA LYS A 51 23.64 -5.84 13.31
C LYS A 51 22.27 -5.75 13.98
N ALA A 52 21.22 -5.36 13.24
CA ALA A 52 19.87 -5.33 13.78
C ALA A 52 19.37 -6.73 14.21
N ARG A 53 19.71 -7.79 13.45
CA ARG A 53 19.38 -9.18 13.80
C ARG A 53 20.13 -9.64 15.05
N GLU A 54 21.40 -9.30 15.17
CA GLU A 54 22.23 -9.64 16.34
C GLU A 54 21.72 -8.93 17.59
N ASN A 55 21.47 -7.62 17.52
CA ASN A 55 20.90 -6.84 18.62
C ASN A 55 19.55 -7.42 19.09
N ARG A 56 18.67 -7.78 18.14
CA ARG A 56 17.38 -8.40 18.46
C ARG A 56 17.56 -9.76 19.14
N ARG A 57 18.52 -10.57 18.68
CA ARG A 57 18.80 -11.89 19.27
C ARG A 57 19.37 -11.75 20.69
N ALA A 58 20.26 -10.78 20.91
CA ALA A 58 20.81 -10.49 22.23
C ALA A 58 19.72 -10.08 23.22
N LYS A 59 18.84 -9.13 22.84
CA LYS A 59 17.69 -8.72 23.67
C LYS A 59 16.78 -9.89 24.01
N ILE A 60 16.41 -10.72 23.03
CA ILE A 60 15.59 -11.93 23.28
C ILE A 60 16.29 -12.87 24.26
N LYS A 61 17.60 -13.06 24.11
CA LYS A 61 18.38 -13.90 25.03
C LYS A 61 18.34 -13.35 26.46
N GLU A 62 18.45 -12.03 26.65
CA GLU A 62 18.33 -11.41 27.98
C GLU A 62 16.99 -11.72 28.67
N TYR A 63 15.86 -11.64 27.94
CA TYR A 63 14.55 -12.02 28.50
C TYR A 63 14.48 -13.51 28.86
N VAL A 64 14.99 -14.38 27.98
CA VAL A 64 15.03 -15.83 28.22
C VAL A 64 15.91 -16.18 29.41
N ASP A 65 17.09 -15.58 29.54
CA ASP A 65 18.03 -15.81 30.64
C ASP A 65 17.45 -15.31 31.99
N ARG A 66 16.59 -14.28 31.97
CA ARG A 66 15.82 -13.82 33.15
C ARG A 66 14.55 -14.62 33.45
N GLY A 67 14.16 -15.56 32.56
CA GLY A 67 12.90 -16.30 32.70
C GLY A 67 11.65 -15.45 32.47
N GLU A 68 11.79 -14.30 31.81
CA GLU A 68 10.69 -13.37 31.52
C GLU A 68 10.03 -13.70 30.17
N GLU A 69 8.76 -13.31 30.01
CA GLU A 69 8.09 -13.40 28.72
C GLU A 69 8.72 -12.43 27.72
N ILE A 70 8.97 -12.91 26.49
CA ILE A 70 9.51 -12.08 25.41
C ILE A 70 8.43 -11.07 24.99
N PRO A 71 8.72 -9.75 25.00
CA PRO A 71 7.78 -8.76 24.50
C PRO A 71 7.36 -9.02 23.04
N GLU A 72 6.11 -8.73 22.71
CA GLU A 72 5.53 -9.05 21.39
C GLU A 72 6.28 -8.39 20.22
N GLU A 73 6.88 -7.21 20.44
CA GLU A 73 7.76 -6.52 19.48
C GLU A 73 8.99 -7.33 19.07
N PHE A 74 9.43 -8.27 19.93
CA PHE A 74 10.52 -9.19 19.68
C PHE A 74 10.06 -10.58 19.24
N LYS A 75 8.76 -10.85 19.18
CA LYS A 75 8.23 -12.04 18.51
C LYS A 75 8.17 -11.77 17.00
N ARG A 76 8.44 -12.79 16.18
CA ARG A 76 8.28 -12.67 14.71
C ARG A 76 6.89 -13.18 14.42
N GLN A 77 6.01 -12.31 13.97
CA GLN A 77 4.75 -12.77 13.43
C GLN A 77 5.00 -13.71 12.24
N PRO A 78 4.22 -14.79 12.11
CA PRO A 78 4.25 -15.65 10.94
C PRO A 78 4.12 -14.80 9.65
N ARG A 79 4.82 -15.23 8.60
CA ARG A 79 4.75 -14.56 7.29
C ARG A 79 3.44 -14.84 6.55
N GLU A 80 2.78 -15.91 6.93
CA GLU A 80 1.57 -16.45 6.35
C GLU A 80 0.76 -17.04 7.51
N ASN A 81 -0.54 -16.81 7.48
CA ASN A 81 -1.50 -17.48 8.32
C ASN A 81 -1.93 -18.75 7.57
N THR A 82 -1.78 -19.92 8.18
CA THR A 82 -2.15 -21.19 7.54
C THR A 82 -3.61 -21.58 7.78
N ASN A 83 -4.29 -20.85 8.68
CA ASN A 83 -5.64 -21.13 9.12
C ASN A 83 -6.63 -20.11 8.55
N GLN A 84 -6.32 -19.54 7.37
CA GLN A 84 -7.19 -18.55 6.75
C GLN A 84 -8.46 -19.19 6.23
N THR A 85 -9.55 -18.44 6.31
CA THR A 85 -10.83 -18.76 5.69
C THR A 85 -11.06 -17.87 4.48
N ASP A 86 -11.81 -18.33 3.49
CA ASP A 86 -12.22 -17.49 2.37
C ASP A 86 -13.27 -16.47 2.85
N SER A 87 -13.04 -15.19 2.58
CA SER A 87 -14.04 -14.13 2.84
C SER A 87 -15.24 -14.20 1.88
N GLY A 88 -15.08 -14.88 0.74
CA GLY A 88 -16.06 -14.98 -0.32
C GLY A 88 -16.17 -13.74 -1.21
N ILE A 89 -15.34 -12.71 -0.99
CA ILE A 89 -15.32 -11.51 -1.83
C ILE A 89 -14.20 -11.52 -2.85
N ASN A 90 -14.42 -10.80 -3.96
CA ASN A 90 -13.40 -10.48 -4.94
C ASN A 90 -12.99 -9.02 -4.82
N ILE A 91 -11.71 -8.73 -4.98
CA ILE A 91 -11.19 -7.36 -5.02
C ILE A 91 -10.45 -7.15 -6.34
N ILE A 92 -10.93 -6.19 -7.13
CA ILE A 92 -10.23 -5.76 -8.33
C ILE A 92 -9.43 -4.51 -8.00
N LEU A 93 -8.13 -4.54 -8.28
CA LEU A 93 -7.28 -3.37 -8.20
C LEU A 93 -7.12 -2.74 -9.58
N ASP A 94 -7.81 -1.63 -9.82
CA ASP A 94 -7.83 -0.89 -11.08
C ASP A 94 -6.56 -0.01 -11.27
N CYS A 95 -5.52 -0.56 -11.87
CA CYS A 95 -4.26 0.06 -12.24
C CYS A 95 -4.24 0.69 -13.66
N ALA A 96 -5.39 1.04 -14.26
CA ALA A 96 -5.43 1.71 -15.57
C ALA A 96 -4.85 3.15 -15.58
N PHE A 97 -4.33 3.64 -14.45
CA PHE A 97 -3.93 5.02 -14.23
C PHE A 97 -2.42 5.28 -14.31
N ASP A 98 -1.65 4.40 -14.97
CA ASP A 98 -0.19 4.49 -15.08
C ASP A 98 0.23 5.91 -15.51
N ASP A 99 -0.34 6.44 -16.60
CA ASP A 99 0.02 7.75 -17.20
C ASP A 99 -0.23 8.95 -16.28
N LEU A 100 -1.05 8.79 -15.24
CA LEU A 100 -1.34 9.84 -14.25
C LEU A 100 -0.33 9.86 -13.10
N MET A 101 0.58 8.89 -13.05
CA MET A 101 1.60 8.74 -12.01
C MET A 101 3.00 9.06 -12.54
N ASN A 102 3.80 9.72 -11.70
CA ASN A 102 5.24 9.82 -11.93
C ASN A 102 6.00 8.56 -11.47
N ASP A 103 7.27 8.40 -11.85
CA ASP A 103 8.06 7.19 -11.53
C ASP A 103 8.13 6.84 -10.03
N LYS A 104 8.12 7.84 -9.15
CA LYS A 104 8.12 7.59 -7.69
C LYS A 104 6.74 7.11 -7.22
N GLU A 105 5.68 7.60 -7.84
CA GLU A 105 4.31 7.16 -7.59
C GLU A 105 4.13 5.73 -8.09
N ILE A 106 4.67 5.35 -9.27
CA ILE A 106 4.72 3.94 -9.74
C ILE A 106 5.47 3.04 -8.74
N VAL A 107 6.63 3.50 -8.25
CA VAL A 107 7.38 2.78 -7.20
C VAL A 107 6.53 2.60 -5.94
N SER A 108 5.77 3.63 -5.56
CA SER A 108 4.87 3.54 -4.41
C SER A 108 3.72 2.58 -4.69
N MET A 109 3.14 2.59 -5.89
CA MET A 109 2.02 1.73 -6.26
C MET A 109 2.43 0.25 -6.24
N SER A 110 3.57 -0.10 -6.82
CA SER A 110 4.07 -1.49 -6.76
C SER A 110 4.30 -1.95 -5.31
N ASN A 111 4.81 -1.06 -4.45
CA ASN A 111 5.02 -1.36 -3.03
C ASN A 111 3.69 -1.49 -2.27
N GLN A 112 2.65 -0.80 -2.72
CA GLN A 112 1.32 -0.92 -2.16
C GLN A 112 0.69 -2.27 -2.52
N ILE A 113 0.85 -2.73 -3.77
CA ILE A 113 0.41 -4.06 -4.22
C ILE A 113 1.11 -5.18 -3.43
N THR A 114 2.44 -5.11 -3.28
CA THR A 114 3.18 -6.14 -2.53
C THR A 114 2.80 -6.20 -1.05
N ARG A 115 2.44 -5.04 -0.46
CA ARG A 115 1.90 -4.99 0.91
C ARG A 115 0.47 -5.53 0.99
N ALA A 116 -0.37 -5.25 0.00
CA ALA A 116 -1.72 -5.81 -0.07
C ALA A 116 -1.67 -7.35 -0.09
N TYR A 117 -0.82 -7.94 -0.94
CA TYR A 117 -0.59 -9.39 -0.93
C TYR A 117 -0.05 -9.89 0.41
N SER A 118 0.91 -9.17 1.02
CA SER A 118 1.44 -9.54 2.34
C SER A 118 0.36 -9.53 3.42
N SER A 119 -0.61 -8.63 3.37
CA SER A 119 -1.76 -8.63 4.27
C SER A 119 -2.75 -9.76 3.93
N ASN A 120 -3.08 -9.96 2.65
CA ASN A 120 -3.98 -11.02 2.21
C ASN A 120 -3.54 -12.43 2.67
N LYS A 121 -2.24 -12.64 2.87
CA LYS A 121 -1.69 -13.90 3.41
C LYS A 121 -1.66 -14.03 4.93
N ARG A 122 -1.92 -12.95 5.67
CA ARG A 122 -1.74 -12.91 7.13
C ARG A 122 -3.05 -12.72 7.88
N GLU A 123 -4.04 -12.09 7.27
CA GLU A 123 -5.34 -11.91 7.92
C GLU A 123 -6.08 -13.24 8.11
N ASN A 124 -7.08 -13.30 8.98
CA ASN A 124 -7.84 -14.53 9.19
C ASN A 124 -8.71 -14.87 7.99
N TYR A 125 -9.10 -13.87 7.22
CA TYR A 125 -9.88 -14.01 6.01
C TYR A 125 -9.10 -13.46 4.82
N PHE A 126 -8.99 -14.24 3.75
CA PHE A 126 -8.40 -13.78 2.50
C PHE A 126 -9.50 -13.39 1.51
N ALA A 127 -9.19 -12.48 0.59
CA ALA A 127 -10.00 -12.20 -0.59
C ALA A 127 -9.29 -12.71 -1.85
N HIS A 128 -10.04 -12.96 -2.91
CA HIS A 128 -9.47 -13.18 -4.25
C HIS A 128 -9.17 -11.81 -4.87
N ILE A 129 -7.89 -11.47 -5.01
CA ILE A 129 -7.47 -10.14 -5.48
C ILE A 129 -6.93 -10.21 -6.90
N THR A 130 -7.41 -9.36 -7.81
CA THR A 130 -6.87 -9.28 -9.18
C THR A 130 -6.42 -7.87 -9.53
N VAL A 131 -5.20 -7.73 -10.03
CA VAL A 131 -4.65 -6.45 -10.51
C VAL A 131 -4.87 -6.31 -12.01
N THR A 132 -5.52 -5.22 -12.42
CA THR A 132 -5.84 -4.91 -13.82
C THR A 132 -5.90 -3.39 -14.00
N SER A 133 -5.50 -2.76 -15.09
CA SER A 133 -4.79 -3.25 -16.26
C SER A 133 -3.30 -3.31 -15.94
N PHE A 134 -2.77 -4.50 -15.69
CA PHE A 134 -1.39 -4.70 -15.27
C PHE A 134 -0.42 -4.61 -16.45
N ASN A 135 -0.06 -3.39 -16.82
CA ASN A 135 0.77 -3.11 -18.00
C ASN A 135 1.76 -1.95 -17.75
N LYS A 136 2.37 -1.43 -18.83
CA LYS A 136 3.23 -0.22 -18.84
C LYS A 136 4.36 -0.25 -17.78
N ARG A 137 4.54 0.86 -17.05
CA ARG A 137 5.66 1.04 -16.10
C ARG A 137 5.45 0.19 -14.85
N LEU A 138 4.20 -0.02 -14.44
CA LEU A 138 3.87 -0.91 -13.34
C LEU A 138 4.32 -2.35 -13.62
N LYS A 139 3.92 -2.94 -14.75
CA LYS A 139 4.32 -4.31 -15.13
C LYS A 139 5.84 -4.44 -15.25
N ARG A 140 6.49 -3.52 -15.97
CA ARG A 140 7.95 -3.51 -16.12
C ARG A 140 8.65 -3.55 -14.77
N ARG A 141 8.16 -2.79 -13.80
CA ARG A 141 8.72 -2.76 -12.45
C ARG A 141 8.60 -4.10 -11.72
N PHE A 142 7.50 -4.83 -11.92
CA PHE A 142 7.33 -6.16 -11.36
C PHE A 142 8.27 -7.19 -12.01
N ASP A 143 8.39 -7.14 -13.34
CA ASP A 143 9.25 -8.05 -14.12
C ASP A 143 10.75 -7.83 -13.85
N GLU A 144 11.17 -6.58 -13.63
CA GLU A 144 12.57 -6.20 -13.49
C GLU A 144 12.97 -5.97 -12.02
N ASP A 145 12.52 -4.84 -11.44
CA ASP A 145 12.98 -4.38 -10.13
C ASP A 145 12.52 -5.27 -8.97
N LEU A 146 11.38 -5.95 -9.14
CA LEU A 146 10.76 -6.80 -8.13
C LEU A 146 10.78 -8.28 -8.52
N LYS A 147 11.60 -8.70 -9.49
CA LYS A 147 11.65 -10.10 -9.98
C LYS A 147 11.70 -11.15 -8.86
N GLY A 148 12.42 -10.87 -7.77
CA GLY A 148 12.52 -11.77 -6.61
C GLY A 148 11.25 -11.93 -5.77
N CYS A 149 10.17 -11.21 -6.07
CA CYS A 149 8.87 -11.38 -5.40
C CYS A 149 8.02 -12.51 -5.99
N HIS A 150 8.36 -13.00 -7.20
CA HIS A 150 7.69 -14.11 -7.89
C HIS A 150 6.15 -13.91 -7.93
N TYR A 151 5.71 -12.75 -8.40
CA TYR A 151 4.30 -12.34 -8.36
C TYR A 151 3.35 -13.30 -9.10
N GLU A 152 3.86 -13.99 -10.11
CA GLU A 152 3.14 -15.04 -10.87
C GLU A 152 2.76 -16.25 -10.02
N GLN A 153 3.39 -16.43 -8.86
CA GLN A 153 3.17 -17.58 -7.96
C GLN A 153 2.36 -17.19 -6.71
N TRP A 154 1.80 -15.99 -6.68
CA TRP A 154 1.04 -15.52 -5.53
C TRP A 154 -0.31 -16.25 -5.45
N LYS A 155 -0.61 -16.81 -4.28
CA LYS A 155 -1.92 -17.42 -4.00
C LYS A 155 -2.98 -16.35 -3.74
N ASN A 156 -4.19 -16.57 -4.24
CA ASN A 156 -5.35 -15.68 -4.10
C ASN A 156 -5.05 -14.24 -4.55
N PHE A 157 -4.13 -14.10 -5.53
CA PHE A 157 -3.66 -12.81 -6.01
C PHE A 157 -3.18 -12.93 -7.46
N GLU A 158 -3.93 -12.36 -8.40
CA GLU A 158 -3.72 -12.50 -9.83
C GLU A 158 -3.38 -11.17 -10.51
N PHE A 159 -2.84 -11.25 -11.71
CA PHE A 159 -2.44 -10.11 -12.52
C PHE A 159 -2.93 -10.30 -13.95
N GLN A 160 -3.67 -9.31 -14.48
CA GLN A 160 -4.21 -9.35 -15.84
C GLN A 160 -3.88 -8.06 -16.58
N GLU A 161 -3.38 -8.17 -17.81
CA GLU A 161 -2.90 -7.00 -18.57
C GLU A 161 -4.03 -6.08 -19.05
N GLY A 162 -5.17 -6.65 -19.44
CA GLY A 162 -6.36 -5.94 -19.91
C GLY A 162 -7.36 -5.64 -18.80
N ASP A 163 -8.36 -4.81 -19.09
CA ASP A 163 -9.43 -4.34 -18.21
C ASP A 163 -10.74 -5.13 -18.34
N GLN A 164 -10.69 -6.31 -18.95
CA GLN A 164 -11.89 -7.11 -19.26
C GLN A 164 -12.67 -7.60 -18.05
N LEU A 165 -12.09 -7.52 -16.84
CA LEU A 165 -12.79 -7.77 -15.58
C LEU A 165 -13.60 -6.58 -15.07
N ILE A 166 -13.44 -5.40 -15.69
CA ILE A 166 -14.16 -4.17 -15.37
C ILE A 166 -15.05 -3.74 -16.55
N VAL A 167 -14.57 -3.89 -17.79
CA VAL A 167 -15.26 -3.39 -19.00
C VAL A 167 -15.79 -4.48 -19.93
N GLY A 168 -15.51 -5.75 -19.64
CA GLY A 168 -15.91 -6.88 -20.49
C GLY A 168 -17.42 -7.04 -20.60
N PRO A 169 -17.92 -7.57 -21.74
CA PRO A 169 -19.36 -7.68 -22.02
C PRO A 169 -20.07 -8.73 -21.14
N GLU A 170 -19.33 -9.69 -20.60
CA GLU A 170 -19.84 -10.80 -19.78
C GLU A 170 -20.01 -10.41 -18.30
N ILE A 171 -19.65 -9.18 -17.91
CA ILE A 171 -19.63 -8.77 -16.50
C ILE A 171 -21.03 -8.45 -16.00
N GLU A 172 -21.44 -9.12 -14.94
CA GLU A 172 -22.65 -8.79 -14.20
C GLU A 172 -22.45 -7.53 -13.33
N LYS A 173 -22.73 -6.35 -13.89
CA LYS A 173 -22.49 -5.06 -13.20
C LYS A 173 -23.21 -4.91 -11.87
N SER A 174 -24.31 -5.63 -11.64
CA SER A 174 -25.03 -5.69 -10.35
C SER A 174 -24.15 -6.19 -9.21
N GLN A 175 -23.13 -7.00 -9.49
CA GLN A 175 -22.22 -7.56 -8.51
C GLN A 175 -20.95 -6.72 -8.30
N LEU A 176 -20.81 -5.60 -9.04
CA LEU A 176 -19.63 -4.73 -8.98
C LEU A 176 -19.91 -3.47 -8.18
N ILE A 177 -19.02 -3.18 -7.23
CA ILE A 177 -19.01 -1.92 -6.48
C ILE A 177 -17.66 -1.24 -6.68
N TYR A 178 -17.65 -0.04 -7.27
CA TYR A 178 -16.45 0.77 -7.35
C TYR A 178 -16.30 1.63 -6.09
N LEU A 179 -15.26 1.35 -5.30
CA LEU A 179 -14.95 2.11 -4.10
C LEU A 179 -14.29 3.45 -4.44
N THR A 180 -14.95 4.53 -4.03
CA THR A 180 -14.46 5.91 -4.20
C THR A 180 -14.86 6.77 -3.02
N ALA A 181 -13.99 7.70 -2.62
CA ALA A 181 -14.30 8.65 -1.54
C ALA A 181 -15.20 9.81 -2.01
N ASP A 182 -15.44 9.90 -3.33
CA ASP A 182 -16.13 11.01 -3.98
C ASP A 182 -17.65 10.75 -4.22
N THR A 183 -18.23 9.80 -3.48
CA THR A 183 -19.69 9.53 -3.51
C THR A 183 -20.28 9.68 -2.12
N ASP A 184 -21.54 10.11 -2.04
CA ASP A 184 -22.28 10.18 -0.79
C ASP A 184 -22.76 8.78 -0.33
N ASP A 185 -22.93 7.86 -1.28
CA ASP A 185 -23.43 6.52 -1.03
C ASP A 185 -22.42 5.71 -0.21
N LYS A 186 -22.82 5.35 1.01
CA LYS A 186 -22.01 4.58 1.93
C LYS A 186 -22.05 3.09 1.63
N LEU A 187 -20.91 2.42 1.84
CA LEU A 187 -20.82 0.97 1.94
C LEU A 187 -21.15 0.54 3.39
N ASP A 188 -22.22 -0.23 3.56
CA ASP A 188 -22.64 -0.70 4.88
C ASP A 188 -21.91 -1.98 5.29
N ALA A 189 -21.78 -2.95 4.39
CA ALA A 189 -21.10 -4.22 4.62
C ALA A 189 -20.33 -4.70 3.39
N LEU A 190 -19.37 -5.59 3.61
CA LEU A 190 -18.80 -6.44 2.57
C LEU A 190 -19.60 -7.74 2.50
N GLU A 191 -20.05 -8.10 1.30
CA GLU A 191 -20.97 -9.22 1.05
C GLU A 191 -20.28 -10.29 0.19
N PRO A 192 -20.23 -11.55 0.65
CA PRO A 192 -19.74 -12.66 -0.17
C PRO A 192 -20.44 -12.74 -1.53
N GLY A 193 -19.68 -13.04 -2.59
CA GLY A 193 -20.14 -13.03 -3.98
C GLY A 193 -19.99 -11.68 -4.69
N MET A 194 -19.82 -10.58 -3.95
CA MET A 194 -19.60 -9.26 -4.55
C MET A 194 -18.14 -9.04 -4.96
N THR A 195 -17.98 -8.17 -5.96
CA THR A 195 -16.68 -7.73 -6.46
C THR A 195 -16.48 -6.24 -6.19
N TYR A 196 -15.43 -5.90 -5.45
CA TYR A 196 -15.11 -4.54 -5.04
C TYR A 196 -13.92 -4.00 -5.82
N ILE A 197 -14.11 -2.91 -6.57
CA ILE A 197 -13.06 -2.27 -7.34
C ILE A 197 -12.41 -1.16 -6.52
N VAL A 198 -11.08 -1.19 -6.43
CA VAL A 198 -10.26 -0.17 -5.75
C VAL A 198 -9.37 0.49 -6.79
N GLY A 199 -9.31 1.83 -6.79
CA GLY A 199 -8.37 2.58 -7.64
C GLY A 199 -6.91 2.29 -7.27
N GLY A 200 -6.17 1.70 -8.20
CA GLY A 200 -4.73 1.48 -8.16
C GLY A 200 -3.94 2.70 -8.60
N ILE A 201 -4.07 3.80 -7.85
CA ILE A 201 -3.42 5.08 -8.13
C ILE A 201 -2.76 5.67 -6.88
N VAL A 202 -1.57 6.27 -7.07
CA VAL A 202 -0.87 7.05 -6.04
C VAL A 202 -0.74 8.49 -6.51
N ASP A 203 -1.71 9.33 -6.16
CA ASP A 203 -1.75 10.72 -6.60
C ASP A 203 -1.92 11.74 -5.45
N LYS A 204 -2.15 11.23 -4.23
CA LYS A 204 -2.50 12.01 -3.03
C LYS A 204 -3.81 12.80 -3.20
N ASN A 205 -4.77 12.24 -3.94
CA ASN A 205 -6.04 12.85 -4.28
C ASN A 205 -5.89 14.17 -5.06
N ARG A 206 -4.97 14.18 -6.02
CA ARG A 206 -4.74 15.26 -7.00
C ARG A 206 -5.80 15.19 -8.11
N HIS A 207 -6.20 13.99 -8.52
CA HIS A 207 -7.21 13.75 -9.54
C HIS A 207 -8.57 13.48 -8.89
N LYS A 208 -9.26 14.57 -8.53
CA LYS A 208 -10.61 14.52 -7.93
C LYS A 208 -11.60 13.83 -8.86
N LEU A 209 -12.53 13.07 -8.30
CA LEU A 209 -13.60 12.38 -9.02
C LEU A 209 -13.12 11.33 -10.03
N LEU A 210 -11.83 11.01 -10.12
CA LEU A 210 -11.28 10.14 -11.17
C LEU A 210 -11.97 8.76 -11.21
N CYS A 211 -11.97 8.08 -10.06
CA CYS A 211 -12.61 6.76 -9.92
C CYS A 211 -14.14 6.85 -10.02
N TYR A 212 -14.73 7.92 -9.48
CA TYR A 212 -16.17 8.15 -9.54
C TYR A 212 -16.68 8.33 -10.97
N ASN A 213 -16.02 9.18 -11.76
CA ASN A 213 -16.37 9.45 -13.14
C ASN A 213 -16.21 8.20 -14.01
N LYS A 214 -15.10 7.46 -13.84
CA LYS A 214 -14.89 6.19 -14.54
C LYS A 214 -16.01 5.19 -14.22
N ALA A 215 -16.37 5.03 -12.95
CA ALA A 215 -17.45 4.12 -12.56
C ALA A 215 -18.81 4.55 -13.13
N LYS A 216 -19.12 5.86 -13.10
CA LYS A 216 -20.33 6.44 -13.70
C LYS A 216 -20.43 6.18 -15.19
N GLU A 217 -19.36 6.43 -15.94
CA GLU A 217 -19.29 6.17 -17.38
C GLU A 217 -19.52 4.69 -17.71
N LEU A 218 -19.02 3.79 -16.85
CA LEU A 218 -19.20 2.35 -16.99
C LEU A 218 -20.55 1.85 -16.45
N GLY A 219 -21.37 2.70 -15.82
CA GLY A 219 -22.62 2.30 -15.19
C GLY A 219 -22.43 1.35 -14.00
N ILE A 220 -21.32 1.49 -13.27
CA ILE A 220 -21.00 0.70 -12.07
C ILE A 220 -21.41 1.49 -10.83
N THR A 221 -22.04 0.80 -9.87
CA THR A 221 -22.42 1.40 -8.58
C THR A 221 -21.18 1.85 -7.81
N THR A 222 -21.20 3.09 -7.32
CA THR A 222 -20.13 3.66 -6.50
C THR A 222 -20.50 3.65 -5.03
N LYS A 223 -19.60 3.20 -4.16
CA LYS A 223 -19.76 3.35 -2.70
C LYS A 223 -18.49 3.92 -2.07
N ARG A 224 -18.64 4.69 -0.98
CA ARG A 224 -17.52 5.12 -0.12
C ARG A 224 -17.42 4.23 1.11
N LEU A 225 -16.20 4.04 1.61
CA LEU A 225 -16.00 3.41 2.92
C LEU A 225 -16.57 4.31 4.04
N PRO A 226 -17.11 3.72 5.12
CA PRO A 226 -17.75 4.44 6.22
C PRO A 226 -16.73 5.07 7.20
N ILE A 227 -15.69 5.70 6.69
CA ILE A 227 -14.53 6.14 7.50
C ILE A 227 -14.88 7.33 8.40
N GLY A 228 -15.55 8.33 7.82
CA GLY A 228 -15.83 9.60 8.49
C GLY A 228 -16.85 9.51 9.63
N GLU A 229 -17.48 8.36 9.81
CA GLU A 229 -18.50 8.11 10.84
C GLU A 229 -17.89 7.59 12.14
N TYR A 230 -16.72 6.96 12.07
CA TYR A 230 -16.09 6.32 13.21
C TYR A 230 -14.84 7.03 13.70
N ILE A 231 -14.14 7.77 12.83
CA ILE A 231 -12.84 8.34 13.14
C ILE A 231 -12.72 9.75 12.60
N ASN A 232 -12.41 10.68 13.49
CA ASN A 232 -12.04 12.04 13.13
C ASN A 232 -10.58 12.04 12.63
N ILE A 233 -10.39 11.67 11.35
CA ILE A 233 -9.04 11.54 10.80
C ILE A 233 -8.38 12.91 10.70
N SER A 234 -7.30 13.11 11.45
CA SER A 234 -6.40 14.24 11.24
C SER A 234 -5.74 14.15 9.85
N GLY A 235 -6.06 15.13 8.99
CA GLY A 235 -5.55 15.22 7.63
C GLY A 235 -6.45 14.60 6.55
N ARG A 236 -5.87 13.83 5.60
CA ARG A 236 -6.59 13.39 4.40
C ARG A 236 -7.47 12.16 4.68
N LYS A 237 -8.78 12.30 4.43
CA LYS A 237 -9.79 11.22 4.47
C LYS A 237 -9.65 10.18 3.34
N VAL A 238 -8.89 10.50 2.28
CA VAL A 238 -8.62 9.55 1.19
C VAL A 238 -7.45 8.64 1.57
N LEU A 239 -7.76 7.35 1.72
CA LEU A 239 -6.80 6.31 2.05
C LEU A 239 -5.97 5.90 0.82
N THR A 240 -4.79 5.35 1.09
CA THR A 240 -3.99 4.69 0.07
C THR A 240 -4.60 3.33 -0.27
N THR A 241 -4.45 2.86 -1.50
CA THR A 241 -4.92 1.53 -1.96
C THR A 241 -4.65 0.40 -0.95
N THR A 242 -3.43 0.29 -0.43
CA THR A 242 -3.11 -0.77 0.55
C THR A 242 -3.97 -0.70 1.80
N HIS A 243 -4.23 0.50 2.33
CA HIS A 243 -5.03 0.64 3.55
C HIS A 243 -6.51 0.30 3.27
N VAL A 244 -7.03 0.59 2.07
CA VAL A 244 -8.37 0.15 1.67
C VAL A 244 -8.45 -1.37 1.69
N ILE A 245 -7.51 -2.06 1.03
CA ILE A 245 -7.49 -3.53 1.01
C ILE A 245 -7.31 -4.11 2.42
N GLN A 246 -6.39 -3.57 3.21
CA GLN A 246 -6.18 -4.01 4.60
C GLN A 246 -7.44 -3.85 5.44
N LEU A 247 -8.14 -2.74 5.29
CA LEU A 247 -9.40 -2.50 5.97
C LEU A 247 -10.46 -3.51 5.57
N MET A 248 -10.60 -3.78 4.27
CA MET A 248 -11.57 -4.74 3.76
C MET A 248 -11.29 -6.16 4.26
N LEU A 249 -10.03 -6.58 4.32
CA LEU A 249 -9.65 -7.88 4.87
C LEU A 249 -9.93 -7.94 6.38
N LYS A 250 -9.64 -6.86 7.11
CA LYS A 250 -9.85 -6.79 8.55
C LYS A 250 -11.30 -6.69 8.98
N TYR A 251 -12.15 -6.12 8.14
CA TYR A 251 -13.59 -6.10 8.38
C TYR A 251 -14.15 -7.50 8.68
N PHE A 252 -13.67 -8.56 8.01
CA PHE A 252 -14.20 -9.91 8.23
C PHE A 252 -13.86 -10.53 9.58
N ASP A 253 -12.93 -9.96 10.36
CA ASP A 253 -12.62 -10.49 11.69
C ASP A 253 -13.86 -10.40 12.60
N ASN A 254 -14.58 -9.27 12.60
CA ASN A 254 -15.74 -9.02 13.47
C ASN A 254 -16.93 -8.32 12.79
N HIS A 255 -16.84 -8.04 11.49
CA HIS A 255 -17.81 -7.22 10.72
C HIS A 255 -18.00 -5.82 11.30
N ASP A 256 -16.94 -5.27 11.89
CA ASP A 256 -16.92 -3.94 12.52
C ASP A 256 -15.91 -3.04 11.79
N TRP A 257 -16.42 -1.98 11.15
CA TRP A 257 -15.60 -1.00 10.46
C TRP A 257 -14.72 -0.17 11.39
N LYS A 258 -15.20 0.15 12.60
CA LYS A 258 -14.44 0.95 13.57
C LYS A 258 -13.22 0.17 14.03
N GLU A 259 -13.41 -1.09 14.43
CA GLU A 259 -12.30 -1.94 14.85
C GLU A 259 -11.28 -2.15 13.73
N ALA A 260 -11.77 -2.45 12.51
CA ALA A 260 -10.89 -2.63 11.36
C ALA A 260 -10.09 -1.35 11.04
N LEU A 261 -10.70 -0.17 11.18
CA LEU A 261 -10.02 1.10 11.00
C LEU A 261 -8.98 1.38 12.10
N GLU A 262 -9.30 1.11 13.36
CA GLU A 262 -8.39 1.27 14.51
C GLU A 262 -7.15 0.35 14.38
N TYR A 263 -7.35 -0.85 13.82
CA TYR A 263 -6.25 -1.78 13.54
C TYR A 263 -5.36 -1.30 12.38
N VAL A 264 -5.95 -0.83 11.28
CA VAL A 264 -5.21 -0.50 10.05
C VAL A 264 -4.56 0.87 10.11
N LEU A 265 -5.22 1.85 10.74
CA LEU A 265 -4.74 3.22 10.80
C LEU A 265 -3.84 3.43 12.02
N PRO A 266 -2.69 4.10 11.87
CA PRO A 266 -1.80 4.35 13.00
C PRO A 266 -2.48 5.27 14.03
N PRO A 267 -2.25 5.07 15.35
CA PRO A 267 -2.94 5.79 16.43
C PRO A 267 -2.97 7.32 16.30
N ARG A 268 -1.87 7.91 15.82
CA ARG A 268 -1.77 9.37 15.54
C ARG A 268 -2.78 9.93 14.53
N LYS A 269 -3.48 9.07 13.78
CA LYS A 269 -4.56 9.45 12.87
C LYS A 269 -5.95 9.29 13.50
N LEU A 270 -6.01 8.66 14.67
CA LEU A 270 -7.21 8.35 15.43
C LEU A 270 -7.44 9.38 16.55
N ASP A 271 -6.36 9.98 17.07
CA ASP A 271 -6.45 11.01 18.09
C ASP A 271 -6.75 12.39 17.48
N HIS A 272 -8.01 12.80 17.58
CA HIS A 272 -8.46 14.17 17.84
C HIS A 272 -9.91 14.10 18.35
N ASP A 273 -10.07 13.79 19.63
CA ASP A 273 -11.23 14.20 20.44
C ASP A 273 -10.93 13.96 21.93
N ALA A 274 -10.27 14.94 22.55
CA ALA A 274 -10.26 15.11 24.01
C ALA A 274 -10.10 16.59 24.44
N SER A 275 -9.90 17.54 23.52
CA SER A 275 -9.61 18.94 23.84
C SER A 275 -10.66 19.95 23.38
N GLU A 276 -11.72 19.57 22.66
CA GLU A 276 -12.73 20.52 22.15
C GLU A 276 -14.06 20.48 22.93
N GLN A 277 -14.20 19.64 23.96
CA GLN A 277 -15.40 19.63 24.82
C GLN A 277 -15.27 20.47 26.10
N GLU A 278 -14.09 20.97 26.48
CA GLU A 278 -13.93 21.83 27.67
C GLU A 278 -14.04 23.35 27.41
N GLU A 279 -14.06 23.79 26.14
CA GLU A 279 -14.16 25.23 25.81
C GLU A 279 -15.60 25.74 25.55
N ASN A 280 -16.61 24.85 25.52
CA ASN A 280 -18.01 25.26 25.34
C ASN A 280 -18.86 25.20 26.62
N GLU A 281 -18.26 24.96 27.79
CA GLU A 281 -18.95 25.03 29.10
C GLU A 281 -18.32 26.06 30.07
N LYS A 282 -17.63 27.09 29.56
CA LYS A 282 -17.18 28.24 30.37
C LYS A 282 -17.70 29.58 29.86
#